data_AF-A0A7C7VM38-F1
#
_entry.id   AF-A0A7C7VM38-F1
#
_cell.length_a   1.000
_cell.length_b   1.000
_cell.length_c   1.000
_cell.angle_alpha   90.00
_cell.angle_beta   90.00
_cell.angle_gamma   90.00
#
_symmetry.space_group_name_H-M   'P 1'
#
loop_
_entity.id
_entity.type
_entity.pdbx_description
1 polymer ?
#
loop_
_entity_poly.entity_id
_entity_poly.type
_entity_poly.pdbx_seq_one_letter_code
_entity_poly.pdbx_strand_id
1 'polypeptide(L)'
;MVIVALAFSALIVPDKEIISGNFGGSIETIELPKHIMELDNWLRSERGDFRVAFFPPACWAARYDWSENWFLDPIVSLQAKPTVEIRSEMDITPSNNFVKWAYMAFYSKKTNKIGRILGILGVKYVIYRPDVDMPDERVDLRQLGKEETVPLFRGENDLLLFKKIGEYEVYLNQYALPLMVEGIRPILIVGDRKTLISLSHLDLNFSENGCLFLDNLYDYPGLEELVRDSGYIIIDPTKWIDLQLALSKEKIVIKPWESVEMSTDALNRWIRGDFSWYLYEGTLNVAPDNYVMTNGSGNAVSIPLTIPKGGNYTLLVQCFTTSREGFGQISIKLDDFPQKLVQTKVLGEIDGYYRWVEVGEFYLTKGTHYLTFRSVDGATAISKIVLLPEDLSFTSITMDSILPPIALLMDDDFWNFDGSPDAFAISPKFSNGKAIYLGNRTVYGSFYIPRGGEYSLILKVYGRMGDTLQISLDDAKYSIRVKGRKLVLRSLNISKGMHTIEIVSNNSCLLDLALIVEEGKGPELPLLGKSGGLAVVPPVYLRSRCSLDLKVNSSYLLFLETYEPGWRLLCEEEIEPLMAFSYANLYLITEIPEKNCRLTFIGCKLVWEGLFIGLMLLTIMVLSIMSFKNTELMRGE
;
A
#
# COMPACT_ATOMS: atom_id res chain seq x y z
N MET A 1 -16.56 50.97 -39.66
CA MET A 1 -16.05 49.99 -38.67
C MET A 1 -16.92 49.88 -37.42
N VAL A 2 -17.35 50.98 -36.79
CA VAL A 2 -18.19 50.95 -35.57
C VAL A 2 -19.56 50.27 -35.77
N ILE A 3 -20.20 50.43 -36.92
CA ILE A 3 -21.49 49.79 -37.23
C ILE A 3 -21.35 48.27 -37.47
N VAL A 4 -20.21 47.83 -38.02
CA VAL A 4 -19.92 46.39 -38.20
C VAL A 4 -19.56 45.73 -36.86
N ALA A 5 -18.88 46.46 -35.97
CA ALA A 5 -18.61 46.00 -34.60
C ALA A 5 -19.88 45.90 -33.75
N LEU A 6 -20.83 46.86 -33.89
CA LEU A 6 -22.15 46.80 -33.25
C LEU A 6 -23.05 45.71 -33.83
N ALA A 7 -22.97 45.43 -35.13
CA ALA A 7 -23.66 44.30 -35.76
C ALA A 7 -23.09 42.94 -35.31
N PHE A 8 -21.76 42.84 -35.14
CA PHE A 8 -21.13 41.64 -34.59
C PHE A 8 -21.42 41.43 -33.09
N SER A 9 -21.52 42.51 -32.31
CA SER A 9 -21.92 42.40 -30.89
C SER A 9 -23.43 42.17 -30.70
N ALA A 10 -24.27 42.56 -31.66
CA ALA A 10 -25.69 42.18 -31.71
C ALA A 10 -25.94 40.75 -32.23
N LEU A 11 -24.97 40.15 -32.94
CA LEU A 11 -24.96 38.73 -33.32
C LEU A 11 -24.46 37.81 -32.19
N ILE A 12 -23.90 38.38 -31.12
CA ILE A 12 -23.60 37.70 -29.86
C ILE A 12 -24.69 38.13 -28.85
N VAL A 13 -25.96 37.86 -29.18
CA VAL A 13 -26.93 37.60 -28.12
C VAL A 13 -26.68 36.13 -27.79
N PRO A 14 -26.03 35.81 -26.65
CA PRO A 14 -25.84 34.41 -26.31
C PRO A 14 -27.23 33.79 -26.26
N ASP A 15 -27.38 32.65 -26.94
CA ASP A 15 -28.62 31.91 -26.97
C ASP A 15 -29.20 31.84 -25.55
N LYS A 16 -30.52 31.97 -25.40
CA LYS A 16 -31.18 31.83 -24.10
C LYS A 16 -30.76 30.51 -23.43
N GLU A 17 -30.47 29.48 -24.21
CA GLU A 17 -29.94 28.20 -23.74
C GLU A 17 -28.49 28.29 -23.22
N ILE A 18 -27.64 29.14 -23.81
CA ILE A 18 -26.28 29.43 -23.34
C ILE A 18 -26.31 30.28 -22.07
N ILE A 19 -27.19 31.28 -22.00
CA ILE A 19 -27.32 32.15 -20.81
C ILE A 19 -27.96 31.39 -19.64
N SER A 20 -28.97 30.56 -19.91
CA SER A 20 -29.60 29.73 -18.89
C SER A 20 -28.79 28.49 -18.50
N GLY A 21 -27.78 28.12 -19.32
CA GLY A 21 -27.02 26.89 -19.15
C GLY A 21 -27.84 25.61 -19.34
N ASN A 22 -29.08 25.71 -19.85
CA ASN A 22 -30.04 24.62 -19.94
C ASN A 22 -29.80 23.72 -21.17
N PHE A 23 -29.11 24.20 -22.22
CA PHE A 23 -28.76 23.42 -23.44
C PHE A 23 -29.86 22.45 -23.90
N GLY A 24 -31.10 22.95 -24.05
CA GLY A 24 -32.25 22.17 -24.47
C GLY A 24 -32.71 21.06 -23.52
N GLY A 25 -32.45 21.17 -22.21
CA GLY A 25 -32.75 20.14 -21.19
C GLY A 25 -31.61 19.15 -20.96
N SER A 26 -30.46 19.33 -21.63
CA SER A 26 -29.30 18.44 -21.46
C SER A 26 -28.56 18.67 -20.14
N ILE A 27 -28.77 19.83 -19.51
CA ILE A 27 -28.23 20.18 -18.19
C ILE A 27 -29.38 20.68 -17.32
N GLU A 28 -29.67 19.93 -16.26
CA GLU A 28 -30.74 20.24 -15.31
C GLU A 28 -30.20 20.26 -13.88
N THR A 29 -30.88 21.01 -13.01
CA THR A 29 -30.60 20.95 -11.57
C THR A 29 -31.26 19.73 -10.97
N ILE A 30 -30.52 18.98 -10.16
CA ILE A 30 -31.05 17.85 -9.39
C ILE A 30 -31.45 18.30 -7.98
N GLU A 31 -32.56 17.79 -7.47
CA GLU A 31 -32.91 17.94 -6.05
C GLU A 31 -32.18 16.86 -5.25
N LEU A 32 -31.24 17.27 -4.39
CA LEU A 32 -30.49 16.34 -3.55
C LEU A 32 -31.38 15.77 -2.44
N PRO A 33 -31.35 14.45 -2.19
CA PRO A 33 -32.01 13.86 -1.03
C PRO A 33 -31.56 14.51 0.28
N LYS A 34 -32.52 14.71 1.19
CA LYS A 34 -32.29 15.40 2.48
C LYS A 34 -31.19 14.74 3.32
N HIS A 35 -31.08 13.42 3.27
CA HIS A 35 -30.11 12.66 4.07
C HIS A 35 -28.66 12.97 3.70
N ILE A 36 -28.38 13.39 2.45
CA ILE A 36 -27.03 13.84 2.04
C ILE A 36 -26.62 15.10 2.80
N MET A 37 -27.54 16.08 2.87
CA MET A 37 -27.30 17.32 3.63
C MET A 37 -27.26 17.08 5.14
N GLU A 38 -28.07 16.16 5.65
CA GLU A 38 -28.02 15.76 7.06
C GLU A 38 -26.68 15.11 7.42
N LEU A 39 -26.13 14.28 6.53
CA LEU A 39 -24.81 13.67 6.70
C LEU A 39 -23.70 14.73 6.74
N ASP A 40 -23.65 15.63 5.75
CA ASP A 40 -22.65 16.71 5.70
C ASP A 40 -22.72 17.59 6.96
N ASN A 41 -23.91 18.04 7.35
CA ASN A 41 -24.11 18.83 8.56
C ASN A 41 -23.65 18.11 9.82
N TRP A 42 -23.97 16.82 9.96
CA TRP A 42 -23.52 16.01 11.08
C TRP A 42 -21.99 15.88 11.09
N LEU A 43 -21.36 15.53 9.97
CA LEU A 43 -19.91 15.41 9.86
C LEU A 43 -19.17 16.72 10.17
N ARG A 44 -19.71 17.88 9.76
CA ARG A 44 -19.16 19.21 10.12
C ARG A 44 -19.27 19.49 11.62
N SER A 45 -20.31 18.98 12.27
CA SER A 45 -20.52 19.17 13.71
C SER A 45 -19.58 18.31 14.57
N GLU A 46 -19.06 17.20 14.02
CA GLU A 46 -18.13 16.30 14.72
C GLU A 46 -16.76 16.96 14.92
N ARG A 47 -16.30 16.96 16.18
CA ARG A 47 -15.00 17.53 16.56
C ARG A 47 -13.85 16.58 16.25
N GLY A 48 -12.68 17.17 16.04
CA GLY A 48 -11.42 16.46 15.82
C GLY A 48 -11.04 16.29 14.34
N ASP A 49 -9.76 16.02 14.15
CA ASP A 49 -9.16 15.73 12.85
C ASP A 49 -9.21 14.22 12.61
N PHE A 50 -10.05 13.82 11.68
CA PHE A 50 -10.25 12.43 11.30
C PHE A 50 -10.73 12.35 9.85
N ARG A 51 -10.66 11.15 9.27
CA ARG A 51 -11.16 10.86 7.93
C ARG A 51 -12.44 10.05 7.95
N VAL A 52 -13.13 10.07 6.83
CA VAL A 52 -14.27 9.19 6.55
C VAL A 52 -13.96 8.30 5.34
N ALA A 53 -14.55 7.11 5.29
CA ALA A 53 -14.46 6.21 4.15
C ALA A 53 -15.88 5.92 3.65
N PHE A 54 -16.10 5.98 2.33
CA PHE A 54 -17.39 5.71 1.72
C PHE A 54 -17.41 4.37 0.99
N PHE A 55 -18.55 3.71 1.05
CA PHE A 55 -18.82 2.48 0.32
C PHE A 55 -20.13 2.64 -0.46
N PRO A 56 -20.15 2.47 -1.79
CA PRO A 56 -18.99 2.19 -2.67
C PRO A 56 -17.89 3.27 -2.69
N PRO A 57 -16.62 2.92 -2.95
CA PRO A 57 -15.47 3.81 -2.72
C PRO A 57 -15.02 4.65 -3.93
N ALA A 58 -15.54 4.40 -5.13
CA ALA A 58 -15.20 5.16 -6.33
C ALA A 58 -16.25 6.28 -6.59
N CYS A 59 -16.29 7.28 -5.70
CA CYS A 59 -17.30 8.34 -5.72
C CYS A 59 -17.37 9.09 -7.06
N TRP A 60 -16.24 9.24 -7.76
CA TRP A 60 -16.17 9.90 -9.07
C TRP A 60 -16.88 9.13 -10.21
N ALA A 61 -17.20 7.85 -10.01
CA ALA A 61 -17.89 7.01 -10.98
C ALA A 61 -19.33 6.67 -10.57
N ALA A 62 -19.80 7.12 -9.41
CA ALA A 62 -21.07 6.70 -8.82
C ALA A 62 -22.32 6.95 -9.69
N ARG A 63 -23.27 6.01 -9.64
CA ARG A 63 -24.68 6.20 -10.06
C ARG A 63 -25.59 6.16 -8.83
N TYR A 64 -26.79 6.72 -8.97
CA TYR A 64 -27.73 6.89 -7.86
C TYR A 64 -29.10 6.28 -8.19
N ASP A 65 -29.73 5.63 -7.21
CA ASP A 65 -31.09 5.08 -7.35
C ASP A 65 -32.17 6.18 -7.50
N TRP A 66 -31.84 7.42 -7.11
CA TRP A 66 -32.77 8.56 -7.08
C TRP A 66 -32.59 9.57 -8.22
N SER A 67 -31.64 9.35 -9.13
CA SER A 67 -31.45 10.22 -10.30
C SER A 67 -30.98 9.43 -11.52
N GLU A 68 -31.62 9.69 -12.67
CA GLU A 68 -31.20 9.14 -13.96
C GLU A 68 -30.03 9.91 -14.58
N ASN A 69 -29.80 11.15 -14.15
CA ASN A 69 -28.73 12.00 -14.65
C ASN A 69 -27.36 11.62 -14.07
N TRP A 70 -26.30 11.75 -14.88
CA TRP A 70 -24.93 11.62 -14.42
C TRP A 70 -24.39 12.97 -13.93
N PHE A 71 -23.78 12.97 -12.75
CA PHE A 71 -23.14 14.15 -12.17
C PHE A 71 -22.02 13.68 -11.22
N LEU A 72 -21.06 14.57 -10.96
CA LEU A 72 -20.03 14.30 -9.97
C LEU A 72 -20.67 14.16 -8.59
N ASP A 73 -20.29 13.11 -7.86
CA ASP A 73 -20.85 12.80 -6.56
C ASP A 73 -20.86 14.03 -5.62
N PRO A 74 -22.04 14.42 -5.08
CA PRO A 74 -22.15 15.58 -4.21
C PRO A 74 -21.22 15.51 -3.01
N ILE A 75 -20.89 14.31 -2.52
CA ILE A 75 -19.97 14.11 -1.38
C ILE A 75 -18.54 14.52 -1.74
N VAL A 76 -18.13 14.43 -3.01
CA VAL A 76 -16.83 14.93 -3.49
C VAL A 76 -16.76 16.45 -3.36
N SER A 77 -17.88 17.14 -3.57
CA SER A 77 -17.96 18.61 -3.42
C SER A 77 -18.26 19.05 -1.98
N LEU A 78 -18.99 18.23 -1.22
CA LEU A 78 -19.41 18.44 0.17
C LEU A 78 -18.47 17.70 1.14
N GLN A 79 -17.15 17.94 1.02
CA GLN A 79 -16.16 17.33 1.91
C GLN A 79 -16.16 18.00 3.30
N ALA A 80 -17.14 17.64 4.14
CA ALA A 80 -17.18 18.01 5.56
C ALA A 80 -15.93 17.56 6.32
N LYS A 81 -15.38 16.41 5.93
CA LYS A 81 -14.17 15.77 6.45
C LYS A 81 -13.35 15.23 5.29
N PRO A 82 -12.02 15.08 5.43
CA PRO A 82 -11.21 14.42 4.42
C PRO A 82 -11.70 12.98 4.19
N THR A 83 -11.75 12.58 2.92
CA THR A 83 -12.28 11.29 2.50
C THR A 83 -11.17 10.35 2.07
N VAL A 84 -11.23 9.10 2.52
CA VAL A 84 -10.47 7.97 1.98
C VAL A 84 -11.34 7.30 0.94
N GLU A 85 -10.98 7.45 -0.33
CA GLU A 85 -11.71 6.93 -1.49
C GLU A 85 -10.74 6.41 -2.55
N ILE A 86 -11.24 5.57 -3.45
CA ILE A 86 -10.51 5.24 -4.66
C ILE A 86 -10.63 6.44 -5.59
N ARG A 87 -9.56 7.21 -5.68
CA ARG A 87 -9.44 8.28 -6.67
C ARG A 87 -9.31 7.70 -8.08
N SER A 88 -9.46 8.56 -9.09
CA SER A 88 -9.29 8.18 -10.50
C SER A 88 -8.00 7.38 -10.72
N GLU A 89 -8.02 6.50 -11.71
CA GLU A 89 -6.87 5.75 -12.23
C GLU A 89 -5.62 6.63 -12.46
N MET A 90 -5.81 7.92 -12.72
CA MET A 90 -4.74 8.91 -12.89
C MET A 90 -3.98 9.25 -11.60
N ASP A 91 -4.54 9.00 -10.42
CA ASP A 91 -3.82 9.17 -9.15
C ASP A 91 -2.96 7.93 -8.86
N ILE A 92 -1.67 8.08 -9.16
CA ILE A 92 -0.63 7.07 -9.05
C ILE A 92 0.29 7.31 -7.84
N THR A 93 -0.17 8.09 -6.86
CA THR A 93 0.60 8.29 -5.62
C THR A 93 0.71 6.97 -4.85
N PRO A 94 1.83 6.70 -4.15
CA PRO A 94 1.96 5.50 -3.32
C PRO A 94 0.83 5.36 -2.29
N SER A 95 0.41 6.49 -1.70
CA SER A 95 -0.71 6.57 -0.77
C SER A 95 -2.04 6.12 -1.39
N ASN A 96 -2.37 6.61 -2.60
CA ASN A 96 -3.59 6.17 -3.29
C ASN A 96 -3.48 4.70 -3.73
N ASN A 97 -2.28 4.23 -4.05
CA ASN A 97 -2.05 2.82 -4.35
C ASN A 97 -2.37 1.92 -3.15
N PHE A 98 -1.99 2.33 -1.94
CA PHE A 98 -2.38 1.65 -0.71
C PHE A 98 -3.90 1.68 -0.48
N VAL A 99 -4.56 2.81 -0.70
CA VAL A 99 -6.03 2.92 -0.56
C VAL A 99 -6.75 1.97 -1.52
N LYS A 100 -6.32 1.91 -2.80
CA LYS A 100 -6.81 0.94 -3.79
C LYS A 100 -6.64 -0.49 -3.28
N TRP A 101 -5.46 -0.85 -2.78
CA TRP A 101 -5.20 -2.17 -2.20
C TRP A 101 -6.11 -2.47 -0.99
N ALA A 102 -6.30 -1.52 -0.07
CA ALA A 102 -7.11 -1.73 1.13
C ALA A 102 -8.58 -2.01 0.80
N TYR A 103 -9.18 -1.24 -0.13
CA TYR A 103 -10.53 -1.52 -0.61
C TYR A 103 -10.60 -2.86 -1.36
N MET A 104 -9.64 -3.15 -2.24
CA MET A 104 -9.61 -4.44 -2.95
C MET A 104 -9.48 -5.63 -2.00
N ALA A 105 -8.70 -5.52 -0.93
CA ALA A 105 -8.61 -6.57 0.08
C ALA A 105 -9.98 -6.86 0.73
N PHE A 106 -10.80 -5.82 0.96
CA PHE A 106 -12.16 -6.00 1.47
C PHE A 106 -13.08 -6.65 0.44
N TYR A 107 -13.13 -6.12 -0.78
CA TYR A 107 -14.00 -6.62 -1.84
C TYR A 107 -13.63 -8.03 -2.32
N SER A 108 -12.35 -8.39 -2.29
CA SER A 108 -11.84 -9.74 -2.56
C SER A 108 -11.92 -10.67 -1.35
N LYS A 109 -12.65 -10.29 -0.29
CA LYS A 109 -12.93 -11.12 0.90
C LYS A 109 -11.66 -11.61 1.61
N LYS A 110 -10.58 -10.82 1.57
CA LYS A 110 -9.29 -11.13 2.22
C LYS A 110 -9.29 -10.88 3.71
N THR A 111 -10.22 -10.07 4.21
CA THR A 111 -10.35 -9.80 5.64
C THR A 111 -11.77 -9.35 5.99
N ASN A 112 -12.17 -9.61 7.22
CA ASN A 112 -13.32 -9.00 7.88
C ASN A 112 -12.91 -8.18 9.12
N LYS A 113 -11.69 -7.64 9.06
CA LYS A 113 -11.13 -6.69 10.02
C LYS A 113 -10.70 -5.41 9.29
N ILE A 114 -11.59 -4.91 8.42
CA ILE A 114 -11.25 -3.76 7.55
C ILE A 114 -11.08 -2.48 8.35
N GLY A 115 -11.77 -2.34 9.49
CA GLY A 115 -11.64 -1.19 10.39
C GLY A 115 -10.23 -1.03 10.94
N ARG A 116 -9.50 -2.11 11.24
CA ARG A 116 -8.08 -2.02 11.61
C ARG A 116 -7.21 -1.48 10.47
N ILE A 117 -7.47 -1.89 9.23
CA ILE A 117 -6.72 -1.41 8.05
C ILE A 117 -7.09 0.05 7.74
N LEU A 118 -8.37 0.41 7.73
CA LEU A 118 -8.81 1.80 7.57
C LEU A 118 -8.42 2.69 8.76
N GLY A 119 -8.21 2.09 9.93
CA GLY A 119 -7.78 2.76 11.15
C GLY A 119 -6.41 3.43 10.98
N ILE A 120 -5.48 2.77 10.30
CA ILE A 120 -4.16 3.34 9.99
C ILE A 120 -4.20 4.44 8.92
N LEU A 121 -5.38 4.69 8.32
CA LEU A 121 -5.66 5.84 7.46
C LEU A 121 -6.37 6.98 8.20
N GLY A 122 -6.60 6.82 9.52
CA GLY A 122 -7.28 7.81 10.35
C GLY A 122 -8.79 7.84 10.12
N VAL A 123 -9.36 6.78 9.54
CA VAL A 123 -10.80 6.69 9.27
C VAL A 123 -11.53 6.43 10.56
N LYS A 124 -12.27 7.43 11.07
CA LYS A 124 -13.13 7.31 12.26
C LYS A 124 -14.51 6.77 11.90
N TYR A 125 -15.05 7.18 10.75
CA TYR A 125 -16.36 6.73 10.30
C TYR A 125 -16.28 6.08 8.92
N VAL A 126 -16.88 4.89 8.83
CA VAL A 126 -17.12 4.18 7.57
C VAL A 126 -18.59 4.35 7.24
N ILE A 127 -18.91 4.85 6.06
CA ILE A 127 -20.27 5.22 5.65
C ILE A 127 -20.67 4.35 4.47
N TYR A 128 -21.65 3.48 4.70
CA TYR A 128 -22.28 2.70 3.64
C TYR A 128 -23.48 3.46 3.07
N ARG A 129 -23.49 3.61 1.74
CA ARG A 129 -24.49 4.35 0.97
C ARG A 129 -25.27 3.38 0.09
N PRO A 130 -26.44 2.89 0.54
CA PRO A 130 -27.22 1.93 -0.24
C PRO A 130 -27.88 2.54 -1.46
N ASP A 131 -27.93 3.86 -1.61
CA ASP A 131 -28.47 4.56 -2.78
C ASP A 131 -27.44 4.76 -3.90
N VAL A 132 -26.18 4.34 -3.68
CA VAL A 132 -25.07 4.51 -4.62
C VAL A 132 -24.63 3.16 -5.17
N ASP A 133 -24.41 3.11 -6.48
CA ASP A 133 -23.84 1.94 -7.16
C ASP A 133 -22.76 2.32 -8.19
N MET A 134 -22.08 1.32 -8.73
CA MET A 134 -21.13 1.47 -9.83
C MET A 134 -21.84 1.37 -11.19
N PRO A 135 -21.39 2.11 -12.21
CA PRO A 135 -22.02 2.12 -13.52
C PRO A 135 -21.78 0.80 -14.25
N ASP A 136 -22.83 0.24 -14.85
CA ASP A 136 -22.78 -1.02 -15.62
C ASP A 136 -21.75 -0.99 -16.76
N GLU A 137 -21.53 0.19 -17.34
CA GLU A 137 -20.57 0.41 -18.42
C GLU A 137 -19.11 0.28 -17.95
N ARG A 138 -18.85 0.36 -16.64
CA ARG A 138 -17.53 0.21 -16.00
C ARG A 138 -17.40 -1.18 -15.38
N VAL A 139 -17.23 -2.17 -16.26
CA VAL A 139 -17.02 -3.58 -15.88
C VAL A 139 -15.86 -3.74 -14.90
N ASP A 140 -14.83 -2.90 -15.00
CA ASP A 140 -13.68 -2.86 -14.11
C ASP A 140 -14.01 -2.46 -12.66
N LEU A 141 -15.07 -1.67 -12.46
CA LEU A 141 -15.53 -1.20 -11.15
C LEU A 141 -16.71 -2.01 -10.60
N ARG A 142 -17.33 -2.87 -11.40
CA ARG A 142 -18.54 -3.63 -11.01
C ARG A 142 -18.41 -4.36 -9.67
N GLN A 143 -17.23 -4.91 -9.38
CA GLN A 143 -16.92 -5.60 -8.11
C GLN A 143 -17.03 -4.70 -6.86
N LEU A 144 -17.04 -3.38 -7.04
CA LEU A 144 -17.17 -2.40 -5.97
C LEU A 144 -18.63 -1.97 -5.74
N GLY A 145 -19.57 -2.52 -6.51
CA GLY A 145 -20.98 -2.15 -6.48
C GLY A 145 -21.71 -2.55 -5.21
N LYS A 146 -22.98 -2.15 -5.14
CA LYS A 146 -23.89 -2.37 -4.00
C LYS A 146 -24.09 -3.84 -3.69
N GLU A 147 -24.29 -4.68 -4.71
CA GLU A 147 -24.52 -6.13 -4.57
C GLU A 147 -23.37 -6.84 -3.84
N GLU A 148 -22.13 -6.44 -4.12
CA GLU A 148 -20.93 -6.97 -3.47
C GLU A 148 -20.69 -6.36 -2.09
N THR A 149 -21.07 -5.09 -1.89
CA THR A 149 -20.83 -4.36 -0.63
C THR A 149 -21.67 -4.91 0.54
N VAL A 150 -22.96 -5.18 0.32
CA VAL A 150 -23.90 -5.65 1.35
C VAL A 150 -23.43 -6.89 2.13
N PRO A 151 -23.05 -8.02 1.48
CA PRO A 151 -22.62 -9.21 2.20
C PRO A 151 -21.32 -9.01 2.98
N LEU A 152 -20.45 -8.09 2.55
CA LEU A 152 -19.19 -7.80 3.24
C LEU A 152 -19.44 -7.13 4.60
N PHE A 153 -20.29 -6.11 4.65
CA PHE A 153 -20.66 -5.45 5.92
C PHE A 153 -21.40 -6.37 6.90
N ARG A 154 -22.15 -7.36 6.41
CA ARG A 154 -22.78 -8.38 7.27
C ARG A 154 -21.76 -9.31 7.94
N GLY A 155 -20.60 -9.51 7.32
CA GLY A 155 -19.52 -10.36 7.83
C GLY A 155 -18.42 -9.61 8.58
N GLU A 156 -18.47 -8.28 8.59
CA GLU A 156 -17.49 -7.39 9.20
C GLU A 156 -17.54 -7.47 10.74
N ASN A 157 -16.37 -7.51 11.38
CA ASN A 157 -16.26 -7.80 12.81
C ASN A 157 -15.73 -6.64 13.64
N ASP A 158 -15.12 -5.63 13.03
CA ASP A 158 -14.33 -4.65 13.78
C ASP A 158 -14.83 -3.19 13.61
N LEU A 159 -15.93 -3.02 12.88
CA LEU A 159 -16.71 -1.79 12.74
C LEU A 159 -18.03 -1.89 13.55
N LEU A 160 -18.41 -0.80 14.22
CA LEU A 160 -19.61 -0.73 15.05
C LEU A 160 -20.65 0.18 14.40
N LEU A 161 -21.85 -0.32 14.08
CA LEU A 161 -22.93 0.55 13.60
C LEU A 161 -23.24 1.62 14.66
N PHE A 162 -22.94 2.88 14.34
CA PHE A 162 -23.02 4.01 15.26
C PHE A 162 -24.32 4.80 15.07
N LYS A 163 -24.71 5.03 13.81
CA LYS A 163 -25.86 5.86 13.47
C LYS A 163 -26.43 5.51 12.10
N LYS A 164 -27.71 5.82 11.90
CA LYS A 164 -28.35 5.88 10.58
C LYS A 164 -28.78 7.31 10.26
N ILE A 165 -28.58 7.74 9.03
CA ILE A 165 -28.99 9.07 8.51
C ILE A 165 -29.72 8.81 7.19
N GLY A 166 -31.05 8.93 7.19
CA GLY A 166 -31.88 8.39 6.11
C GLY A 166 -31.59 6.90 5.91
N GLU A 167 -31.18 6.54 4.70
CA GLU A 167 -30.79 5.17 4.35
C GLU A 167 -29.31 4.86 4.65
N TYR A 168 -28.50 5.87 4.99
CA TYR A 168 -27.06 5.67 5.18
C TYR A 168 -26.77 5.01 6.51
N GLU A 169 -25.83 4.07 6.49
CA GLU A 169 -25.35 3.40 7.68
C GLU A 169 -23.95 3.92 8.00
N VAL A 170 -23.82 4.53 9.18
CA VAL A 170 -22.56 5.11 9.66
C VAL A 170 -22.00 4.19 10.73
N TYR A 171 -20.83 3.62 10.44
CA TYR A 171 -20.09 2.74 11.33
C TYR A 171 -18.93 3.49 11.97
N LEU A 172 -18.77 3.35 13.29
CA LEU A 172 -17.62 3.82 14.05
C LEU A 172 -16.48 2.82 13.96
N ASN A 173 -15.31 3.32 13.60
CA ASN A 173 -14.06 2.59 13.64
C ASN A 173 -13.29 2.95 14.92
N GLN A 174 -13.20 2.01 15.85
CA GLN A 174 -12.50 2.19 17.13
C GLN A 174 -10.97 2.17 17.00
N TYR A 175 -10.43 1.81 15.83
CA TYR A 175 -9.00 1.72 15.56
C TYR A 175 -8.44 2.94 14.82
N ALA A 176 -9.25 3.99 14.64
CA ALA A 176 -8.85 5.21 13.96
C ALA A 176 -7.64 5.86 14.65
N LEU A 177 -6.53 5.96 13.92
CA LEU A 177 -5.35 6.65 14.41
C LEU A 177 -5.56 8.17 14.37
N PRO A 178 -5.07 8.91 15.40
CA PRO A 178 -4.99 10.36 15.35
C PRO A 178 -4.12 10.85 14.18
N LEU A 179 -4.36 12.08 13.72
CA LEU A 179 -3.58 12.69 12.64
C LEU A 179 -2.08 12.78 12.94
N MET A 180 -1.71 13.01 14.21
CA MET A 180 -0.34 13.08 14.67
C MET A 180 -0.15 12.28 15.95
N VAL A 181 0.84 11.40 15.94
CA VAL A 181 1.12 10.48 17.04
C VAL A 181 2.62 10.43 17.32
N GLU A 182 2.98 10.49 18.61
CA GLU A 182 4.33 10.31 19.13
C GLU A 182 4.46 8.99 19.90
N GLY A 183 5.71 8.58 20.16
CA GLY A 183 6.00 7.38 20.96
C GLY A 183 5.73 6.07 20.23
N ILE A 184 5.57 6.14 18.91
CA ILE A 184 5.44 4.96 18.06
C ILE A 184 6.76 4.22 18.01
N ARG A 185 6.69 2.90 18.08
CA ARG A 185 7.82 2.00 17.85
C ARG A 185 7.78 1.51 16.41
N PRO A 186 8.79 1.77 15.58
CA PRO A 186 8.81 1.22 14.25
C PRO A 186 8.92 -0.31 14.30
N ILE A 187 8.11 -0.97 13.49
CA ILE A 187 8.22 -2.39 13.17
C ILE A 187 8.62 -2.47 11.70
N LEU A 188 9.74 -3.12 11.42
CA LEU A 188 10.17 -3.37 10.07
C LEU A 188 9.48 -4.63 9.54
N ILE A 189 8.87 -4.54 8.36
CA ILE A 189 8.22 -5.65 7.65
C ILE A 189 9.08 -6.04 6.46
N VAL A 190 9.56 -7.27 6.47
CA VAL A 190 10.17 -7.96 5.32
C VAL A 190 9.10 -8.85 4.71
N GLY A 191 8.28 -8.25 3.86
CA GLY A 191 7.04 -8.83 3.36
C GLY A 191 6.29 -7.82 2.52
N ASP A 192 5.07 -8.17 2.11
CA ASP A 192 4.22 -7.33 1.29
C ASP A 192 2.98 -6.84 2.06
N ARG A 193 2.09 -6.08 1.42
CA ARG A 193 0.94 -5.47 2.12
C ARG A 193 0.01 -6.52 2.76
N LYS A 194 -0.01 -7.78 2.28
CA LYS A 194 -0.79 -8.88 2.90
C LYS A 194 -0.39 -9.11 4.36
N THR A 195 0.87 -8.83 4.72
CA THR A 195 1.33 -8.90 6.11
C THR A 195 0.49 -8.02 7.04
N LEU A 196 0.00 -6.85 6.60
CA LEU A 196 -0.88 -6.02 7.44
C LEU A 196 -2.22 -6.69 7.76
N ILE A 197 -2.76 -7.49 6.84
CA ILE A 197 -3.96 -8.28 7.07
C ILE A 197 -3.68 -9.35 8.13
N SER A 198 -2.58 -10.10 7.99
CA SER A 198 -2.21 -11.12 8.97
C SER A 198 -1.98 -10.51 10.37
N LEU A 199 -1.33 -9.35 10.43
CA LEU A 199 -1.10 -8.62 11.68
C LEU A 199 -2.40 -8.08 12.30
N SER A 200 -3.38 -7.65 11.49
CA SER A 200 -4.70 -7.29 12.01
C SER A 200 -5.44 -8.51 12.57
N HIS A 201 -5.27 -9.68 11.96
CA HIS A 201 -5.81 -10.96 12.43
C HIS A 201 -5.13 -11.47 13.71
N LEU A 202 -3.88 -11.05 13.97
CA LEU A 202 -3.14 -11.26 15.22
C LEU A 202 -3.38 -10.18 16.29
N ASP A 203 -4.26 -9.22 16.01
CA ASP A 203 -4.61 -8.11 16.89
C ASP A 203 -3.43 -7.17 17.25
N LEU A 204 -2.46 -7.01 16.33
CA LEU A 204 -1.39 -6.02 16.48
C LEU A 204 -1.98 -4.62 16.73
N ASN A 205 -1.39 -3.90 17.68
CA ASN A 205 -1.77 -2.53 17.96
C ASN A 205 -1.01 -1.54 17.05
N PHE A 206 -1.62 -1.16 15.92
CA PHE A 206 -1.03 -0.20 14.98
C PHE A 206 -0.91 1.23 15.54
N SER A 207 -1.54 1.55 16.68
CA SER A 207 -1.41 2.88 17.30
C SER A 207 -0.10 3.07 18.04
N GLU A 208 0.49 1.97 18.52
CA GLU A 208 1.80 1.96 19.20
C GLU A 208 2.93 1.52 18.26
N ASN A 209 2.58 0.89 17.12
CA ASN A 209 3.53 0.23 16.23
C ASN A 209 3.38 0.72 14.79
N GLY A 210 4.37 1.47 14.32
CA GLY A 210 4.42 2.02 12.97
C GLY A 210 5.08 1.02 12.04
N CYS A 211 4.33 0.46 11.10
CA CYS A 211 4.89 -0.54 10.18
C CYS A 211 5.65 0.14 9.03
N LEU A 212 6.91 -0.22 8.85
CA LEU A 212 7.75 0.22 7.74
C LEU A 212 8.01 -0.98 6.83
N PHE A 213 7.73 -0.88 5.54
CA PHE A 213 8.04 -1.94 4.60
C PHE A 213 9.47 -1.79 4.12
N LEU A 214 10.26 -2.86 4.22
CA LEU A 214 11.64 -2.88 3.72
C LEU A 214 11.71 -2.51 2.24
N ASP A 215 10.70 -2.90 1.46
CA ASP A 215 10.64 -2.61 0.03
C ASP A 215 10.69 -1.13 -0.33
N ASN A 216 10.20 -0.26 0.57
CA ASN A 216 10.23 1.20 0.43
C ASN A 216 11.55 1.82 0.92
N LEU A 217 12.47 1.02 1.46
CA LEU A 217 13.68 1.48 2.15
C LEU A 217 14.99 1.00 1.50
N TYR A 218 14.93 0.36 0.32
CA TYR A 218 16.12 -0.20 -0.36
C TYR A 218 17.23 0.82 -0.62
N ASP A 219 16.85 2.07 -0.89
CA ASP A 219 17.76 3.18 -1.20
C ASP A 219 17.99 4.10 0.01
N TYR A 220 17.46 3.76 1.20
CA TYR A 220 17.56 4.61 2.39
C TYR A 220 18.97 4.52 3.00
N PRO A 221 19.74 5.63 3.08
CA PRO A 221 21.11 5.59 3.58
C PRO A 221 21.25 5.12 5.03
N GLY A 222 20.24 5.38 5.88
CA GLY A 222 20.22 5.01 7.29
C GLY A 222 19.60 3.64 7.59
N LEU A 223 19.50 2.74 6.61
CA LEU A 223 18.75 1.49 6.76
C LEU A 223 19.31 0.58 7.87
N GLU A 224 20.64 0.42 7.98
CA GLU A 224 21.26 -0.43 9.02
C GLU A 224 20.91 0.06 10.44
N GLU A 225 20.93 1.38 10.66
CA GLU A 225 20.55 2.00 11.93
C GLU A 225 19.06 1.84 12.21
N LEU A 226 18.21 2.09 11.21
CA LEU A 226 16.77 1.91 11.34
C LEU A 226 16.39 0.46 11.68
N VAL A 227 17.05 -0.53 11.06
CA VAL A 227 16.85 -1.95 11.37
C VAL A 227 17.21 -2.23 12.82
N ARG A 228 18.39 -1.79 13.26
CA ARG A 228 18.89 -1.98 14.62
C ARG A 228 17.98 -1.36 15.68
N ASP A 229 17.45 -0.18 15.40
CA ASP A 229 16.66 0.60 16.36
C ASP A 229 15.16 0.27 16.29
N SER A 230 14.75 -0.58 15.33
CA SER A 230 13.38 -1.07 15.24
C SER A 230 13.01 -1.94 16.44
N GLY A 231 11.77 -1.83 16.91
CA GLY A 231 11.30 -2.62 18.06
C GLY A 231 11.22 -4.12 17.73
N TYR A 232 10.86 -4.43 16.48
CA TYR A 232 10.76 -5.78 15.94
C TYR A 232 11.02 -5.76 14.43
N ILE A 233 11.48 -6.89 13.92
CA ILE A 233 11.43 -7.23 12.50
C ILE A 233 10.47 -8.40 12.29
N ILE A 234 9.48 -8.20 11.43
CA ILE A 234 8.50 -9.22 11.02
C ILE A 234 8.85 -9.66 9.62
N ILE A 235 9.16 -10.94 9.47
CA ILE A 235 9.67 -11.52 8.22
C ILE A 235 8.69 -12.57 7.73
N ASP A 236 8.21 -12.41 6.50
CA ASP A 236 7.70 -13.52 5.71
C ASP A 236 8.89 -14.41 5.34
N PRO A 237 8.96 -15.68 5.79
CA PRO A 237 10.10 -16.55 5.53
C PRO A 237 10.44 -16.70 4.04
N THR A 238 9.45 -16.58 3.15
CA THR A 238 9.66 -16.65 1.70
C THR A 238 10.40 -15.42 1.15
N LYS A 239 10.49 -14.34 1.94
CA LYS A 239 11.10 -13.04 1.61
C LYS A 239 12.40 -12.78 2.35
N TRP A 240 13.00 -13.79 2.98
CA TRP A 240 14.29 -13.63 3.68
C TRP A 240 15.38 -12.96 2.83
N ILE A 241 15.43 -13.30 1.54
CA ILE A 241 16.37 -12.72 0.57
C ILE A 241 16.20 -11.19 0.42
N ASP A 242 15.01 -10.64 0.64
CA ASP A 242 14.76 -9.19 0.53
C ASP A 242 15.60 -8.43 1.55
N LEU A 243 15.73 -8.97 2.77
CA LEU A 243 16.55 -8.38 3.83
C LEU A 243 18.04 -8.42 3.49
N GLN A 244 18.50 -9.53 2.90
CA GLN A 244 19.87 -9.67 2.44
C GLN A 244 20.19 -8.65 1.34
N LEU A 245 19.33 -8.54 0.33
CA LEU A 245 19.49 -7.59 -0.77
C LEU A 245 19.44 -6.13 -0.28
N ALA A 246 18.51 -5.79 0.61
CA ALA A 246 18.40 -4.43 1.12
C ALA A 246 19.63 -4.01 1.93
N LEU A 247 20.20 -4.90 2.74
CA LEU A 247 21.38 -4.62 3.56
C LEU A 247 22.72 -4.72 2.81
N SER A 248 22.74 -5.20 1.57
CA SER A 248 23.95 -5.18 0.73
C SER A 248 24.41 -3.76 0.46
N LYS A 249 25.68 -3.47 0.81
CA LYS A 249 26.29 -2.12 0.69
C LYS A 249 26.52 -1.69 -0.75
N GLU A 250 27.03 -2.60 -1.58
CA GLU A 250 27.19 -2.34 -3.02
C GLU A 250 26.11 -3.12 -3.78
N LYS A 251 25.17 -2.37 -4.35
CA LYS A 251 24.10 -2.90 -5.18
C LYS A 251 23.62 -1.83 -6.14
N ILE A 252 23.06 -2.24 -7.26
CA ILE A 252 22.33 -1.37 -8.17
C ILE A 252 20.88 -1.81 -8.13
N VAL A 253 20.00 -0.93 -7.64
CA VAL A 253 18.56 -1.16 -7.59
C VAL A 253 17.93 -0.42 -8.77
N ILE A 254 17.10 -1.12 -9.55
CA ILE A 254 16.38 -0.54 -10.68
C ILE A 254 14.88 -0.70 -10.42
N LYS A 255 14.17 0.41 -10.57
CA LYS A 255 12.72 0.53 -10.43
C LYS A 255 12.09 0.48 -11.81
N PRO A 256 11.62 -0.70 -12.30
CA PRO A 256 11.20 -0.87 -13.68
C PRO A 256 10.05 0.06 -14.11
N TRP A 257 9.22 0.49 -13.15
CA TRP A 257 8.12 1.42 -13.41
C TRP A 257 8.54 2.84 -13.79
N GLU A 258 9.80 3.21 -13.53
CA GLU A 258 10.36 4.50 -13.96
C GLU A 258 10.72 4.49 -15.46
N SER A 259 10.75 3.32 -16.08
CA SER A 259 11.14 3.12 -17.48
C SER A 259 9.96 2.84 -18.43
N VAL A 260 8.72 2.81 -17.94
CA VAL A 260 7.52 2.54 -18.76
C VAL A 260 6.57 3.73 -18.76
N GLU A 261 5.81 3.86 -19.85
CA GLU A 261 4.78 4.88 -19.97
C GLU A 261 3.56 4.56 -19.10
N MET A 262 2.87 5.61 -18.68
CA MET A 262 1.54 5.49 -18.05
C MET A 262 0.53 5.15 -19.14
N SER A 263 -0.14 3.99 -19.01
CA SER A 263 -1.15 3.52 -19.96
C SER A 263 -2.03 2.45 -19.34
N THR A 264 -3.31 2.39 -19.73
CA THR A 264 -4.22 1.27 -19.40
C THR A 264 -4.13 0.12 -20.41
N ASP A 265 -3.36 0.28 -21.49
CA ASP A 265 -3.25 -0.66 -22.61
C ASP A 265 -2.29 -1.83 -22.29
N ALA A 266 -2.56 -2.57 -21.22
CA ALA A 266 -1.76 -3.74 -20.82
C ALA A 266 -1.75 -4.87 -21.88
N LEU A 267 -2.69 -4.86 -22.82
CA LEU A 267 -2.80 -5.88 -23.86
C LEU A 267 -1.72 -5.72 -24.93
N ASN A 268 -1.32 -4.49 -25.27
CA ASN A 268 -0.38 -4.25 -26.37
C ASN A 268 1.00 -3.75 -25.93
N ARG A 269 1.17 -3.41 -24.64
CA ARG A 269 2.47 -2.96 -24.11
C ARG A 269 2.65 -3.27 -22.62
N TRP A 270 3.87 -3.10 -22.15
CA TRP A 270 4.16 -3.05 -20.72
C TRP A 270 3.72 -1.70 -20.17
N ILE A 271 3.04 -1.73 -19.03
CA ILE A 271 2.48 -0.56 -18.37
C ILE A 271 2.88 -0.50 -16.91
N ARG A 272 2.73 0.67 -16.29
CA ARG A 272 2.80 0.82 -14.84
C ARG A 272 1.57 0.18 -14.18
N GLY A 273 1.82 -0.65 -13.16
CA GLY A 273 0.80 -1.52 -12.58
C GLY A 273 -0.32 -0.82 -11.82
N ASP A 274 0.02 0.24 -11.08
CA ASP A 274 -0.92 1.03 -10.27
C ASP A 274 -1.96 1.81 -11.07
N PHE A 275 -1.76 1.93 -12.39
CA PHE A 275 -2.72 2.50 -13.34
C PHE A 275 -3.84 1.51 -13.70
N SER A 276 -3.56 0.21 -13.59
CA SER A 276 -4.48 -0.90 -13.88
C SER A 276 -4.70 -1.78 -12.63
N TRP A 277 -4.76 -1.14 -11.47
CA TRP A 277 -4.89 -1.75 -10.14
C TRP A 277 -6.10 -2.68 -9.97
N TYR A 278 -7.14 -2.54 -10.79
CA TYR A 278 -8.34 -3.38 -10.75
C TYR A 278 -8.17 -4.72 -11.45
N LEU A 279 -7.14 -4.87 -12.31
CA LEU A 279 -6.87 -6.13 -12.99
C LEU A 279 -6.56 -7.24 -11.99
N TYR A 280 -7.03 -8.44 -12.29
CA TYR A 280 -6.86 -9.62 -11.42
C TYR A 280 -7.31 -9.34 -9.99
N GLU A 281 -8.40 -8.59 -9.81
CA GLU A 281 -8.97 -8.25 -8.50
C GLU A 281 -7.93 -7.57 -7.58
N GLY A 282 -7.01 -6.80 -8.16
CA GLY A 282 -5.95 -6.11 -7.41
C GLY A 282 -4.90 -7.01 -6.77
N THR A 283 -4.82 -8.29 -7.15
CA THR A 283 -3.88 -9.25 -6.53
C THR A 283 -2.41 -8.90 -6.85
N LEU A 284 -2.16 -8.16 -7.94
CA LEU A 284 -0.84 -7.63 -8.26
C LEU A 284 -0.42 -6.47 -7.36
N ASN A 285 -1.37 -5.81 -6.70
CA ASN A 285 -1.16 -4.60 -5.91
C ASN A 285 -0.74 -4.87 -4.45
N VAL A 286 -0.06 -6.00 -4.23
CA VAL A 286 0.50 -6.36 -2.93
C VAL A 286 1.88 -5.74 -2.70
N ALA A 287 2.61 -5.40 -3.78
CA ALA A 287 3.91 -4.75 -3.70
C ALA A 287 3.80 -3.39 -2.98
N PRO A 288 4.57 -3.15 -1.90
CA PRO A 288 4.52 -1.89 -1.15
C PRO A 288 4.87 -0.65 -1.97
N ASP A 289 5.84 -0.76 -2.89
CA ASP A 289 6.31 0.34 -3.74
C ASP A 289 5.49 0.41 -5.05
N ASN A 290 5.94 -0.28 -6.11
CA ASN A 290 5.21 -0.38 -7.38
C ASN A 290 5.63 -1.61 -8.22
N TYR A 291 5.06 -1.75 -9.42
CA TYR A 291 5.38 -2.78 -10.39
C TYR A 291 5.07 -2.35 -11.83
N VAL A 292 5.59 -3.09 -12.81
CA VAL A 292 5.16 -3.03 -14.21
C VAL A 292 4.57 -4.35 -14.63
N MET A 293 3.66 -4.32 -15.60
CA MET A 293 2.99 -5.51 -16.09
C MET A 293 2.58 -5.44 -17.55
N THR A 294 2.26 -6.59 -18.13
CA THR A 294 1.59 -6.75 -19.43
C THR A 294 0.65 -7.94 -19.38
N ASN A 295 -0.44 -7.91 -20.13
CA ASN A 295 -1.37 -9.02 -20.37
C ASN A 295 -1.16 -9.66 -21.75
N GLY A 296 -0.50 -8.96 -22.68
CA GLY A 296 -0.24 -9.47 -24.02
C GLY A 296 0.98 -10.38 -24.06
N SER A 297 0.80 -11.56 -24.66
CA SER A 297 1.89 -12.44 -25.08
C SER A 297 2.70 -11.78 -26.21
N GLY A 298 4.02 -11.89 -26.15
CA GLY A 298 4.96 -11.30 -27.11
C GLY A 298 5.36 -9.86 -26.80
N ASN A 299 4.62 -9.15 -25.93
CA ASN A 299 4.96 -7.78 -25.54
C ASN A 299 6.32 -7.74 -24.86
N ALA A 300 7.16 -6.78 -25.27
CA ALA A 300 8.51 -6.61 -24.75
C ALA A 300 8.76 -5.18 -24.25
N VAL A 301 9.60 -5.06 -23.24
CA VAL A 301 10.10 -3.79 -22.71
C VAL A 301 11.61 -3.91 -22.50
N SER A 302 12.35 -2.88 -22.90
CA SER A 302 13.79 -2.79 -22.67
C SER A 302 14.08 -1.68 -21.68
N ILE A 303 14.67 -2.05 -20.55
CA ILE A 303 15.00 -1.16 -19.44
C ILE A 303 16.50 -0.88 -19.49
N PRO A 304 16.91 0.40 -19.65
CA PRO A 304 18.32 0.76 -19.61
C PRO A 304 18.84 0.68 -18.18
N LEU A 305 20.06 0.19 -18.01
CA LEU A 305 20.76 0.20 -16.73
C LEU A 305 22.20 0.69 -16.92
N THR A 306 22.72 1.43 -15.94
CA THR A 306 24.06 2.02 -16.00
C THR A 306 24.98 1.33 -15.01
N ILE A 307 26.07 0.77 -15.53
CA ILE A 307 27.11 0.09 -14.74
C ILE A 307 28.24 1.09 -14.45
N PRO A 308 28.45 1.48 -13.18
CA PRO A 308 29.45 2.49 -12.83
C PRO A 308 30.89 1.96 -12.95
N LYS A 309 31.09 0.67 -12.69
CA LYS A 309 32.38 -0.03 -12.69
C LYS A 309 32.21 -1.39 -13.35
N GLY A 310 33.05 -1.71 -14.34
CA GLY A 310 33.01 -3.03 -14.97
C GLY A 310 33.42 -4.14 -13.99
N GLY A 311 32.78 -5.30 -14.09
CA GLY A 311 32.97 -6.42 -13.18
C GLY A 311 31.93 -7.52 -13.39
N ASN A 312 31.99 -8.55 -12.56
CA ASN A 312 30.96 -9.59 -12.51
C ASN A 312 29.80 -9.15 -11.61
N TYR A 313 28.59 -9.38 -12.09
CA TYR A 313 27.35 -9.05 -11.40
C TYR A 313 26.38 -10.23 -11.43
N THR A 314 25.76 -10.53 -10.29
CA THR A 314 24.58 -11.38 -10.20
C THR A 314 23.34 -10.53 -10.44
N LEU A 315 22.53 -10.90 -11.43
CA LEU A 315 21.26 -10.24 -11.73
C LEU A 315 20.10 -11.00 -11.06
N LEU A 316 19.36 -10.29 -10.21
CA LEU A 316 18.13 -10.78 -9.61
C LEU A 316 16.94 -9.92 -10.08
N VAL A 317 15.83 -10.59 -10.39
CA VAL A 317 14.57 -9.93 -10.77
C VAL A 317 13.45 -10.42 -9.88
N GLN A 318 12.68 -9.49 -9.32
CA GLN A 318 11.52 -9.77 -8.51
C GLN A 318 10.28 -9.91 -9.42
N CYS A 319 9.87 -11.15 -9.67
CA CYS A 319 8.76 -11.50 -10.56
C CYS A 319 7.52 -11.87 -9.75
N PHE A 320 6.34 -11.44 -10.21
CA PHE A 320 5.08 -11.90 -9.63
C PHE A 320 4.86 -13.38 -9.95
N THR A 321 4.46 -14.15 -8.96
CA THR A 321 4.19 -15.59 -9.05
C THR A 321 2.82 -15.88 -8.47
N THR A 322 2.02 -16.71 -9.15
CA THR A 322 0.64 -17.05 -8.76
C THR A 322 0.26 -18.40 -9.35
N SER A 323 -0.80 -19.04 -8.84
CA SER A 323 -1.42 -20.19 -9.52
C SER A 323 -2.63 -19.80 -10.38
N ARG A 324 -3.02 -18.52 -10.39
CA ARG A 324 -4.15 -18.02 -11.18
C ARG A 324 -3.95 -18.29 -12.68
N GLU A 325 -5.05 -18.63 -13.34
CA GLU A 325 -5.09 -18.77 -14.79
C GLU A 325 -4.80 -17.43 -15.49
N GLY A 326 -4.28 -17.52 -16.72
CA GLY A 326 -3.94 -16.35 -17.51
C GLY A 326 -2.56 -15.74 -17.23
N PHE A 327 -1.80 -16.26 -16.27
CA PHE A 327 -0.36 -15.97 -16.09
C PHE A 327 0.50 -17.06 -16.75
N GLY A 328 1.70 -16.73 -17.23
CA GLY A 328 2.56 -17.70 -17.92
C GLY A 328 4.05 -17.56 -17.62
N GLN A 329 4.85 -17.18 -18.62
CA GLN A 329 6.31 -17.12 -18.55
C GLN A 329 6.85 -15.75 -18.99
N ILE A 330 7.97 -15.37 -18.39
CA ILE A 330 8.76 -14.18 -18.77
C ILE A 330 10.09 -14.65 -19.38
N SER A 331 10.44 -14.11 -20.54
CA SER A 331 11.81 -14.17 -21.07
C SER A 331 12.58 -12.92 -20.64
N ILE A 332 13.73 -13.12 -20.03
CA ILE A 332 14.62 -12.07 -19.52
C ILE A 332 15.94 -12.17 -20.28
N LYS A 333 16.35 -11.08 -20.94
CA LYS A 333 17.60 -11.02 -21.71
C LYS A 333 18.39 -9.76 -21.34
N LEU A 334 19.63 -9.93 -20.91
CA LEU A 334 20.57 -8.82 -20.69
C LEU A 334 21.49 -8.72 -21.91
N ASP A 335 21.47 -7.60 -22.62
CA ASP A 335 22.25 -7.37 -23.84
C ASP A 335 22.19 -8.55 -24.84
N ASP A 336 23.35 -9.12 -25.17
CA ASP A 336 23.53 -10.29 -26.04
C ASP A 336 23.74 -11.60 -25.27
N PHE A 337 23.60 -11.58 -23.94
CA PHE A 337 23.67 -12.80 -23.15
C PHE A 337 22.48 -13.73 -23.42
N PRO A 338 22.62 -15.04 -23.16
CA PRO A 338 21.52 -16.00 -23.30
C PRO A 338 20.30 -15.58 -22.48
N GLN A 339 19.11 -15.69 -23.09
CA GLN A 339 17.87 -15.40 -22.40
C GLN A 339 17.58 -16.46 -21.32
N LYS A 340 16.99 -16.02 -20.21
CA LYS A 340 16.45 -16.87 -19.15
C LYS A 340 14.93 -16.88 -19.25
N LEU A 341 14.33 -18.07 -19.27
CA LEU A 341 12.89 -18.23 -19.13
C LEU A 341 12.53 -18.41 -17.65
N VAL A 342 11.55 -17.65 -17.18
CA VAL A 342 11.07 -17.65 -15.80
C VAL A 342 9.59 -18.01 -15.81
N GLN A 343 9.25 -19.10 -15.12
CA GLN A 343 7.87 -19.52 -14.92
C GLN A 343 7.23 -18.68 -13.81
N THR A 344 6.16 -17.92 -14.14
CA THR A 344 5.39 -17.12 -13.18
C THR A 344 4.13 -17.83 -12.70
N LYS A 345 3.59 -18.77 -13.49
CA LYS A 345 2.50 -19.66 -13.04
C LYS A 345 3.04 -20.87 -12.29
N VAL A 346 2.63 -21.05 -11.03
CA VAL A 346 2.99 -22.21 -10.19
C VAL A 346 1.79 -23.13 -9.94
N LEU A 347 2.07 -24.37 -9.53
CA LEU A 347 1.03 -25.31 -9.10
C LEU A 347 0.53 -24.93 -7.70
N GLY A 348 -0.74 -25.27 -7.39
CA GLY A 348 -1.37 -25.00 -6.09
C GLY A 348 -2.47 -23.94 -6.14
N GLU A 349 -2.85 -23.38 -5.00
CA GLU A 349 -3.86 -22.29 -4.89
C GLU A 349 -3.27 -21.02 -4.25
N ILE A 350 -2.13 -20.56 -4.75
CA ILE A 350 -1.47 -19.35 -4.29
C ILE A 350 -2.07 -18.14 -5.02
N ASP A 351 -2.64 -17.19 -4.27
CA ASP A 351 -3.21 -15.96 -4.86
C ASP A 351 -2.15 -15.16 -5.62
N GLY A 352 -0.99 -14.99 -4.99
CA GLY A 352 0.23 -14.55 -5.61
C GLY A 352 1.10 -13.69 -4.70
N TYR A 353 2.37 -13.58 -5.07
CA TYR A 353 3.38 -12.76 -4.39
C TYR A 353 4.55 -12.49 -5.33
N TYR A 354 5.35 -11.48 -5.02
CA TYR A 354 6.59 -11.17 -5.75
C TYR A 354 7.76 -11.96 -5.17
N ARG A 355 8.49 -12.71 -5.99
CA ARG A 355 9.65 -13.50 -5.58
C ARG A 355 10.88 -13.16 -6.39
N TRP A 356 12.04 -13.22 -5.75
CA TRP A 356 13.31 -13.06 -6.47
C TRP A 356 13.63 -14.29 -7.29
N VAL A 357 14.07 -14.03 -8.51
CA VAL A 357 14.60 -15.02 -9.44
C VAL A 357 16.00 -14.58 -9.82
N GLU A 358 16.97 -15.42 -9.52
CA GLU A 358 18.32 -15.26 -10.03
C GLU A 358 18.33 -15.58 -11.53
N VAL A 359 18.63 -14.56 -12.33
CA VAL A 359 18.67 -14.66 -13.79
C VAL A 359 19.98 -15.29 -14.23
N GLY A 360 21.08 -14.90 -13.59
CA GLY A 360 22.42 -15.43 -13.78
C GLY A 360 23.51 -14.45 -13.37
N GLU A 361 24.75 -14.84 -13.62
CA GLU A 361 25.95 -14.05 -13.39
C GLU A 361 26.50 -13.55 -14.73
N PHE A 362 26.89 -12.27 -14.78
CA PHE A 362 27.26 -11.57 -16.00
C PHE A 362 28.49 -10.71 -15.77
N TYR A 363 29.47 -10.80 -16.66
CA TYR A 363 30.54 -9.81 -16.73
C TYR A 363 30.04 -8.59 -17.52
N LEU A 364 29.86 -7.46 -16.84
CA LEU A 364 29.37 -6.22 -17.44
C LEU A 364 30.50 -5.20 -17.53
N THR A 365 30.61 -4.52 -18.67
CA THR A 365 31.54 -3.41 -18.85
C THR A 365 30.99 -2.15 -18.19
N LYS A 366 31.83 -1.12 -17.99
CA LYS A 366 31.32 0.19 -17.56
C LYS A 366 30.54 0.81 -18.72
N GLY A 367 29.30 1.22 -18.48
CA GLY A 367 28.47 1.86 -19.50
C GLY A 367 26.98 1.57 -19.34
N THR A 368 26.23 1.78 -20.42
CA THR A 368 24.80 1.49 -20.48
C THR A 368 24.57 0.11 -21.07
N HIS A 369 23.72 -0.65 -20.41
CA HIS A 369 23.28 -2.00 -20.79
C HIS A 369 21.75 -2.02 -20.87
N TYR A 370 21.19 -3.03 -21.52
CA TYR A 370 19.75 -3.14 -21.73
C TYR A 370 19.22 -4.48 -21.22
N LEU A 371 18.31 -4.42 -20.26
CA LEU A 371 17.58 -5.57 -19.77
C LEU A 371 16.22 -5.62 -20.45
N THR A 372 16.02 -6.63 -21.29
CA THR A 372 14.78 -6.84 -22.04
C THR A 372 13.93 -7.92 -21.39
N PHE A 373 12.69 -7.55 -21.07
CA PHE A 373 11.65 -8.46 -20.61
C PHE A 373 10.67 -8.70 -21.74
N ARG A 374 10.28 -9.94 -21.97
CA ARG A 374 9.23 -10.32 -22.93
C ARG A 374 8.26 -11.28 -22.27
N SER A 375 6.97 -10.95 -22.29
CA SER A 375 5.95 -11.93 -21.92
C SER A 375 5.91 -13.01 -22.99
N VAL A 376 6.09 -14.27 -22.60
CA VAL A 376 6.04 -15.41 -23.53
C VAL A 376 4.59 -15.84 -23.71
N ASP A 377 3.86 -16.00 -22.62
CA ASP A 377 2.46 -16.36 -22.59
C ASP A 377 1.76 -15.75 -21.37
N GLY A 378 0.55 -15.25 -21.59
CA GLY A 378 -0.27 -14.66 -20.54
C GLY A 378 0.27 -13.37 -19.93
N ALA A 379 -0.27 -13.06 -18.75
CA ALA A 379 0.09 -11.91 -17.97
C ALA A 379 1.34 -12.14 -17.14
N THR A 380 2.10 -11.07 -17.01
CA THR A 380 3.37 -11.07 -16.30
C THR A 380 3.58 -9.73 -15.62
N ALA A 381 4.24 -9.75 -14.45
CA ALA A 381 4.55 -8.54 -13.71
C ALA A 381 5.92 -8.67 -13.03
N ILE A 382 6.64 -7.54 -12.97
CA ILE A 382 7.92 -7.41 -12.29
C ILE A 382 7.88 -6.16 -11.40
N SER A 383 8.38 -6.28 -10.19
CA SER A 383 8.42 -5.17 -9.23
C SER A 383 9.80 -4.56 -9.16
N LYS A 384 10.87 -5.35 -9.00
CA LYS A 384 12.20 -4.79 -8.72
C LYS A 384 13.30 -5.58 -9.42
N ILE A 385 14.42 -4.91 -9.73
CA ILE A 385 15.60 -5.54 -10.32
C ILE A 385 16.81 -5.12 -9.48
N VAL A 386 17.68 -6.06 -9.15
CA VAL A 386 18.91 -5.82 -8.39
C VAL A 386 20.08 -6.43 -9.14
N LEU A 387 21.17 -5.67 -9.28
CA LEU A 387 22.48 -6.20 -9.62
C LEU A 387 23.39 -6.14 -8.40
N LEU A 388 23.99 -7.28 -8.06
CA LEU A 388 24.98 -7.41 -7.00
C LEU A 388 26.36 -7.68 -7.59
N PRO A 389 27.39 -6.89 -7.29
CA PRO A 389 28.78 -7.22 -7.60
C PRO A 389 29.20 -8.56 -6.96
N GLU A 390 29.88 -9.45 -7.72
CA GLU A 390 30.28 -10.81 -7.28
C GLU A 390 31.32 -10.82 -6.15
N ASP A 391 32.06 -9.72 -5.94
CA ASP A 391 32.98 -9.55 -4.81
C ASP A 391 32.27 -9.51 -3.44
N LEU A 392 30.94 -9.59 -3.41
CA LEU A 392 30.12 -9.67 -2.22
C LEU A 392 29.32 -10.98 -2.19
N SER A 393 29.74 -11.94 -1.35
CA SER A 393 28.92 -13.13 -1.09
C SER A 393 27.72 -12.77 -0.19
N PHE A 394 26.56 -13.38 -0.47
CA PHE A 394 25.36 -13.34 0.40
C PHE A 394 25.64 -13.71 1.87
N THR A 395 26.75 -14.42 2.12
CA THR A 395 27.17 -14.93 3.42
C THR A 395 28.03 -13.95 4.23
N SER A 396 28.49 -12.84 3.64
CA SER A 396 29.41 -11.90 4.29
C SER A 396 28.75 -10.90 5.24
N ILE A 397 27.42 -10.73 5.16
CA ILE A 397 26.68 -9.86 6.08
C ILE A 397 26.44 -10.62 7.39
N THR A 398 27.29 -10.41 8.40
CA THR A 398 27.02 -10.82 9.78
C THR A 398 25.85 -10.01 10.35
N MET A 399 24.63 -10.45 10.07
CA MET A 399 23.39 -9.79 10.50
C MET A 399 23.11 -9.90 12.00
N ASP A 400 23.75 -10.85 12.70
CA ASP A 400 23.43 -11.23 14.08
C ASP A 400 23.48 -10.05 15.07
N SER A 401 24.34 -9.06 14.79
CA SER A 401 24.52 -7.86 15.63
C SER A 401 23.59 -6.70 15.30
N ILE A 402 22.98 -6.70 14.12
CA ILE A 402 22.13 -5.60 13.62
C ILE A 402 20.65 -5.92 13.83
N LEU A 403 20.25 -7.19 13.79
CA LEU A 403 18.83 -7.53 13.81
C LEU A 403 18.18 -7.28 15.18
N PRO A 404 17.03 -6.59 15.22
CA PRO A 404 16.21 -6.46 16.43
C PRO A 404 15.58 -7.83 16.76
N PRO A 405 14.71 -7.93 17.78
CA PRO A 405 13.92 -9.13 17.99
C PRO A 405 13.13 -9.55 16.74
N ILE A 406 13.12 -10.85 16.44
CA ILE A 406 12.56 -11.39 15.18
C ILE A 406 11.20 -12.06 15.40
N ALA A 407 10.30 -11.85 14.44
CA ALA A 407 9.09 -12.64 14.26
C ALA A 407 9.00 -13.16 12.82
N LEU A 408 8.81 -14.46 12.65
CA LEU A 408 8.57 -15.10 11.36
C LEU A 408 7.07 -15.34 11.20
N LEU A 409 6.45 -14.68 10.21
CA LEU A 409 5.02 -14.75 9.92
C LEU A 409 4.76 -15.69 8.76
N MET A 410 4.07 -16.79 9.02
CA MET A 410 3.77 -17.84 8.04
C MET A 410 2.28 -17.87 7.75
N ASP A 411 1.90 -17.37 6.57
CA ASP A 411 0.53 -17.40 6.04
C ASP A 411 0.34 -18.57 5.05
N ASP A 412 -0.78 -18.59 4.36
CA ASP A 412 -1.17 -19.67 3.44
C ASP A 412 -0.15 -19.97 2.32
N ASP A 413 0.53 -18.95 1.80
CA ASP A 413 1.52 -19.05 0.73
C ASP A 413 2.89 -19.60 1.15
N PHE A 414 3.16 -19.70 2.45
CA PHE A 414 4.37 -20.32 2.99
C PHE A 414 4.30 -21.86 2.93
N TRP A 415 3.12 -22.44 3.07
CA TRP A 415 2.95 -23.87 3.30
C TRP A 415 2.90 -24.68 2.01
N ASN A 416 3.66 -25.77 1.99
CA ASN A 416 3.55 -26.83 0.99
C ASN A 416 2.77 -28.01 1.57
N PHE A 417 2.04 -28.74 0.74
CA PHE A 417 1.32 -29.96 1.13
C PHE A 417 0.96 -30.79 -0.10
N ASP A 418 0.80 -32.10 0.11
CA ASP A 418 0.33 -33.02 -0.92
C ASP A 418 -1.21 -33.12 -0.86
N GLY A 419 -1.93 -32.78 -1.94
CA GLY A 419 -3.38 -32.91 -1.97
C GLY A 419 -4.12 -32.18 -3.10
N SER A 420 -5.44 -32.40 -3.17
CA SER A 420 -6.34 -31.74 -4.13
C SER A 420 -6.55 -30.24 -3.81
N PRO A 421 -7.01 -29.43 -4.79
CA PRO A 421 -7.31 -28.01 -4.61
C PRO A 421 -8.28 -27.70 -3.45
N ASP A 422 -9.12 -28.66 -3.04
CA ASP A 422 -10.02 -28.56 -1.87
C ASP A 422 -9.29 -28.55 -0.50
N ALA A 423 -8.04 -28.10 -0.49
CA ALA A 423 -7.22 -27.95 0.70
C ALA A 423 -7.46 -26.64 1.44
N PHE A 424 -8.18 -25.67 0.86
CA PHE A 424 -8.42 -24.37 1.48
C PHE A 424 -9.88 -24.16 1.88
N ALA A 425 -10.07 -23.56 3.05
CA ALA A 425 -11.33 -22.93 3.43
C ALA A 425 -11.25 -21.44 3.13
N ILE A 426 -12.15 -20.94 2.28
CA ILE A 426 -12.19 -19.52 1.89
C ILE A 426 -13.20 -18.78 2.77
N SER A 427 -12.73 -17.79 3.52
CA SER A 427 -13.59 -16.94 4.35
C SER A 427 -12.82 -15.68 4.78
N PRO A 428 -13.44 -14.49 4.77
CA PRO A 428 -12.79 -13.27 5.26
C PRO A 428 -12.47 -13.31 6.77
N LYS A 429 -12.94 -14.33 7.50
CA LYS A 429 -12.59 -14.59 8.91
C LYS A 429 -11.15 -15.09 9.08
N PHE A 430 -10.56 -15.65 8.03
CA PHE A 430 -9.18 -16.12 8.02
C PHE A 430 -8.25 -15.00 7.55
N SER A 431 -6.98 -15.06 7.96
CA SER A 431 -5.91 -14.22 7.44
C SER A 431 -5.87 -14.35 5.92
N ASN A 432 -5.78 -13.22 5.22
CA ASN A 432 -5.79 -13.15 3.76
C ASN A 432 -6.95 -13.92 3.08
N GLY A 433 -8.03 -14.20 3.81
CA GLY A 433 -9.24 -14.86 3.32
C GLY A 433 -9.14 -16.39 3.20
N LYS A 434 -8.04 -17.02 3.63
CA LYS A 434 -7.81 -18.47 3.45
C LYS A 434 -7.28 -19.15 4.71
N ALA A 435 -7.64 -20.42 4.90
CA ALA A 435 -7.04 -21.30 5.90
C ALA A 435 -6.89 -22.72 5.33
N ILE A 436 -5.83 -23.42 5.69
CA ILE A 436 -5.51 -24.75 5.16
C ILE A 436 -6.20 -25.84 5.99
N TYR A 437 -6.92 -26.74 5.32
CA TYR A 437 -7.54 -27.91 5.93
C TYR A 437 -6.54 -29.05 6.13
N LEU A 438 -6.25 -29.33 7.39
CA LEU A 438 -5.24 -30.30 7.83
C LEU A 438 -5.72 -31.76 7.83
N GLY A 439 -7.00 -32.07 7.58
CA GLY A 439 -7.58 -33.40 7.87
C GLY A 439 -6.82 -34.60 7.26
N ASN A 440 -5.92 -35.18 8.06
CA ASN A 440 -4.88 -36.17 7.70
C ASN A 440 -3.84 -35.71 6.67
N ARG A 441 -3.74 -34.41 6.40
CA ARG A 441 -2.73 -33.80 5.55
C ARG A 441 -1.57 -33.31 6.39
N THR A 442 -0.38 -33.46 5.85
CA THR A 442 0.83 -32.82 6.36
C THR A 442 1.05 -31.54 5.59
N VAL A 443 1.05 -30.42 6.29
CA VAL A 443 1.58 -29.15 5.76
C VAL A 443 2.99 -28.97 6.26
N TYR A 444 3.89 -28.50 5.40
CA TYR A 444 5.29 -28.32 5.74
C TYR A 444 5.87 -27.08 5.08
N GLY A 445 6.91 -26.52 5.68
CA GLY A 445 7.63 -25.37 5.15
C GLY A 445 9.05 -25.29 5.69
N SER A 446 9.89 -24.58 4.96
CA SER A 446 11.30 -24.36 5.32
C SER A 446 11.54 -22.88 5.54
N PHE A 447 12.29 -22.54 6.59
CA PHE A 447 12.56 -21.15 6.94
C PHE A 447 13.97 -21.00 7.51
N TYR A 448 14.50 -19.77 7.48
CA TYR A 448 15.81 -19.44 8.02
C TYR A 448 15.67 -18.71 9.35
N ILE A 449 16.45 -19.14 10.35
CA ILE A 449 16.60 -18.47 11.64
C ILE A 449 17.97 -17.78 11.64
N PRO A 450 18.03 -16.44 11.66
CA PRO A 450 19.30 -15.72 11.57
C PRO A 450 20.08 -15.71 12.89
N ARG A 451 19.39 -15.81 14.04
CA ARG A 451 19.98 -15.83 15.37
C ARG A 451 19.41 -16.99 16.18
N GLY A 452 20.26 -17.89 16.65
CA GLY A 452 19.82 -18.99 17.51
C GLY A 452 19.39 -18.47 18.89
N GLY A 453 18.41 -19.10 19.51
CA GLY A 453 17.85 -18.65 20.79
C GLY A 453 16.58 -19.39 21.19
N GLU A 454 15.91 -18.87 22.21
CA GLU A 454 14.59 -19.34 22.61
C GLU A 454 13.51 -18.67 21.77
N TYR A 455 12.53 -19.45 21.31
CA TYR A 455 11.45 -19.01 20.45
C TYR A 455 10.10 -19.55 20.94
N SER A 456 9.03 -18.85 20.60
CA SER A 456 7.64 -19.25 20.78
C SER A 456 7.01 -19.53 19.42
N LEU A 457 6.32 -20.67 19.25
CA LEU A 457 5.44 -20.91 18.11
C LEU A 457 3.99 -20.63 18.51
N ILE A 458 3.38 -19.66 17.82
CA ILE A 458 1.98 -19.30 17.97
C ILE A 458 1.23 -19.79 16.73
N LEU A 459 0.19 -20.58 16.94
CA LEU A 459 -0.68 -21.07 15.86
C LEU A 459 -2.08 -20.50 16.01
N LYS A 460 -2.64 -19.98 14.92
CA LYS A 460 -4.06 -19.66 14.81
C LYS A 460 -4.75 -20.80 14.07
N VAL A 461 -5.64 -21.50 14.75
CA VAL A 461 -6.28 -22.72 14.25
C VAL A 461 -7.78 -22.74 14.55
N TYR A 462 -8.55 -23.43 13.72
CA TYR A 462 -9.97 -23.67 13.94
C TYR A 462 -10.23 -25.18 13.93
N GLY A 463 -10.63 -25.72 15.07
CA GLY A 463 -10.93 -27.14 15.24
C GLY A 463 -11.85 -27.33 16.44
N ARG A 464 -12.29 -28.57 16.69
CA ARG A 464 -13.08 -28.89 17.88
C ARG A 464 -12.17 -28.86 19.10
N MET A 465 -12.70 -28.41 20.24
CA MET A 465 -11.94 -28.45 21.49
C MET A 465 -11.55 -29.90 21.80
N GLY A 466 -10.26 -30.12 22.08
CA GLY A 466 -9.70 -31.45 22.32
C GLY A 466 -9.06 -32.11 21.10
N ASP A 467 -9.30 -31.61 19.88
CA ASP A 467 -8.57 -32.06 18.69
C ASP A 467 -7.07 -31.91 18.91
N THR A 468 -6.27 -32.83 18.41
CA THR A 468 -4.81 -32.83 18.62
C THR A 468 -4.08 -32.50 17.33
N LEU A 469 -3.13 -31.57 17.43
CA LEU A 469 -2.16 -31.22 16.39
C LEU A 469 -0.82 -31.85 16.74
N GLN A 470 -0.20 -32.51 15.76
CA GLN A 470 1.21 -32.91 15.82
C GLN A 470 2.03 -31.87 15.06
N ILE A 471 3.09 -31.38 15.69
CA ILE A 471 4.00 -30.39 15.11
C ILE A 471 5.40 -31.00 15.17
N SER A 472 6.07 -31.09 14.03
CA SER A 472 7.51 -31.39 13.97
C SER A 472 8.25 -30.10 13.68
N LEU A 473 9.24 -29.76 14.49
CA LEU A 473 10.21 -28.71 14.20
C LEU A 473 11.57 -29.40 14.11
N ASP A 474 12.08 -29.53 12.90
CA ASP A 474 13.15 -30.47 12.57
C ASP A 474 12.81 -31.88 13.12
N ASP A 475 13.72 -32.46 13.92
CA ASP A 475 13.54 -33.76 14.57
C ASP A 475 12.66 -33.73 15.84
N ALA A 476 12.37 -32.54 16.39
CA ALA A 476 11.63 -32.39 17.62
C ALA A 476 10.11 -32.43 17.37
N LYS A 477 9.40 -33.31 18.09
CA LYS A 477 7.95 -33.51 17.92
C LYS A 477 7.17 -33.04 19.13
N TYR A 478 6.11 -32.28 18.86
CA TYR A 478 5.22 -31.69 19.85
C TYR A 478 3.77 -32.10 19.55
N SER A 479 2.99 -32.32 20.62
CA SER A 479 1.57 -32.67 20.54
C SER A 479 0.77 -31.66 21.36
N ILE A 480 -0.11 -30.90 20.70
CA ILE A 480 -0.94 -29.88 21.35
C ILE A 480 -2.40 -30.20 21.14
N ARG A 481 -3.19 -30.07 22.20
CA ARG A 481 -4.65 -30.09 22.11
C ARG A 481 -5.20 -28.70 21.83
N VAL A 482 -6.12 -28.60 20.89
CA VAL A 482 -6.88 -27.40 20.57
C VAL A 482 -7.73 -27.02 21.80
N LYS A 483 -7.35 -25.92 22.48
CA LYS A 483 -8.10 -25.33 23.61
C LYS A 483 -8.87 -24.06 23.23
N GLY A 484 -8.64 -23.56 22.02
CA GLY A 484 -9.19 -22.31 21.51
C GLY A 484 -8.59 -22.01 20.14
N ARG A 485 -8.83 -20.79 19.63
CA ARG A 485 -8.36 -20.40 18.29
C ARG A 485 -6.87 -20.08 18.23
N LYS A 486 -6.24 -19.79 19.37
CA LYS A 486 -4.81 -19.46 19.49
C LYS A 486 -4.14 -20.52 20.35
N LEU A 487 -3.12 -21.16 19.82
CA LEU A 487 -2.27 -22.13 20.51
C LEU A 487 -0.86 -21.56 20.61
N VAL A 488 -0.16 -21.85 21.71
CA VAL A 488 1.19 -21.34 21.94
C VAL A 488 2.06 -22.47 22.47
N LEU A 489 3.16 -22.74 21.77
CA LEU A 489 4.31 -23.48 22.30
C LEU A 489 5.38 -22.46 22.68
N ARG A 490 5.87 -22.53 23.91
CA ARG A 490 6.90 -21.63 24.42
C ARG A 490 8.24 -22.32 24.55
N SER A 491 9.29 -21.51 24.57
CA SER A 491 10.66 -21.90 24.91
C SER A 491 11.21 -23.03 24.04
N LEU A 492 10.94 -22.93 22.73
CA LEU A 492 11.54 -23.74 21.67
C LEU A 492 12.97 -23.24 21.46
N ASN A 493 13.97 -24.06 21.76
CA ASN A 493 15.36 -23.70 21.49
C ASN A 493 15.66 -24.01 20.02
N ILE A 494 15.83 -22.98 19.20
CA ILE A 494 16.06 -23.10 17.75
C ILE A 494 17.45 -22.55 17.45
N SER A 495 18.28 -23.35 16.77
CA SER A 495 19.62 -22.92 16.36
C SER A 495 19.56 -21.87 15.24
N LYS A 496 20.69 -21.23 14.94
CA LYS A 496 20.82 -20.45 13.71
C LYS A 496 20.91 -21.42 12.52
N GLY A 497 20.21 -21.13 11.42
CA GLY A 497 20.28 -21.92 10.20
C GLY A 497 18.95 -22.13 9.51
N MET A 498 18.92 -23.09 8.57
CA MET A 498 17.69 -23.54 7.94
C MET A 498 17.00 -24.56 8.83
N HIS A 499 15.68 -24.41 8.94
CA HIS A 499 14.80 -25.25 9.74
C HIS A 499 13.60 -25.69 8.92
N THR A 500 13.01 -26.82 9.28
CA THR A 500 11.73 -27.27 8.72
C THR A 500 10.67 -27.35 9.80
N ILE A 501 9.44 -26.98 9.44
CA ILE A 501 8.27 -27.17 10.28
C ILE A 501 7.24 -27.99 9.54
N GLU A 502 6.67 -28.98 10.22
CA GLU A 502 5.58 -29.81 9.73
C GLU A 502 4.42 -29.77 10.72
N ILE A 503 3.20 -29.65 10.22
CA ILE A 503 1.98 -29.67 11.03
C ILE A 503 1.01 -30.70 10.45
N VAL A 504 0.53 -31.59 11.30
CA VAL A 504 -0.42 -32.65 10.96
C VAL A 504 -1.57 -32.63 11.96
N SER A 505 -2.78 -32.85 11.47
CA SER A 505 -3.94 -33.14 12.32
C SER A 505 -4.67 -34.37 11.81
N ASN A 506 -4.99 -35.31 12.70
CA ASN A 506 -5.88 -36.41 12.35
C ASN A 506 -7.37 -36.00 12.37
N ASN A 507 -7.65 -34.74 12.69
CA ASN A 507 -8.99 -34.19 12.85
C ASN A 507 -9.25 -33.11 11.80
N SER A 508 -10.51 -32.69 11.67
CA SER A 508 -10.95 -31.58 10.81
C SER A 508 -10.53 -30.21 11.37
N CYS A 509 -9.22 -29.98 11.47
CA CYS A 509 -8.63 -28.70 11.86
C CYS A 509 -8.27 -27.86 10.63
N LEU A 510 -8.45 -26.55 10.76
CA LEU A 510 -7.97 -25.54 9.81
C LEU A 510 -6.78 -24.79 10.43
N LEU A 511 -5.69 -24.65 9.68
CA LEU A 511 -4.56 -23.79 10.00
C LEU A 511 -4.74 -22.45 9.28
N ASP A 512 -4.90 -21.37 10.04
CA ASP A 512 -5.07 -20.01 9.52
C ASP A 512 -3.71 -19.31 9.41
N LEU A 513 -2.93 -19.32 10.49
CA LEU A 513 -1.65 -18.61 10.53
C LEU A 513 -0.68 -19.29 11.51
N ALA A 514 0.61 -19.23 11.24
CA ALA A 514 1.64 -19.50 12.25
C ALA A 514 2.59 -18.31 12.42
N LEU A 515 3.13 -18.17 13.62
CA LEU A 515 4.10 -17.16 13.95
C LEU A 515 5.18 -17.76 14.86
N ILE A 516 6.44 -17.67 14.46
CA ILE A 516 7.59 -17.99 15.31
C ILE A 516 8.17 -16.68 15.84
N VAL A 517 8.34 -16.57 17.14
CA VAL A 517 8.70 -15.32 17.82
C VAL A 517 9.88 -15.54 18.74
N GLU A 518 10.92 -14.72 18.65
CA GLU A 518 12.05 -14.77 19.57
C GLU A 518 11.62 -14.40 21.02
N GLU A 519 11.97 -15.26 21.99
CA GLU A 519 11.78 -15.05 23.43
C GLU A 519 13.02 -14.36 24.03
N GLY A 520 12.84 -13.35 24.88
CA GLY A 520 13.98 -12.68 25.53
C GLY A 520 13.67 -11.30 26.12
N LYS A 521 14.72 -10.53 26.46
CA LYS A 521 14.68 -9.17 27.07
C LYS A 521 14.13 -8.07 26.13
N GLY A 522 13.39 -8.43 25.10
CA GLY A 522 12.58 -7.48 24.33
C GLY A 522 11.24 -7.21 25.03
N PRO A 523 10.48 -6.17 24.63
CA PRO A 523 9.07 -6.10 24.99
C PRO A 523 8.38 -7.41 24.54
N GLU A 524 7.42 -7.96 25.28
CA GLU A 524 6.60 -9.07 24.75
C GLU A 524 6.08 -8.65 23.37
N LEU A 525 6.12 -9.56 22.37
CA LEU A 525 5.67 -9.22 21.02
C LEU A 525 4.29 -8.55 21.16
N PRO A 526 4.10 -7.33 20.64
CA PRO A 526 2.94 -6.48 20.95
C PRO A 526 1.63 -6.99 20.30
N LEU A 527 1.52 -8.30 20.11
CA LEU A 527 0.28 -9.04 19.83
C LEU A 527 -0.68 -9.07 21.03
N LEU A 528 -0.25 -8.57 22.19
CA LEU A 528 -1.01 -8.54 23.43
C LEU A 528 -0.77 -7.23 24.21
N GLY A 529 -0.64 -6.11 23.49
CA GLY A 529 -0.35 -4.81 24.09
C GLY A 529 -1.28 -4.45 25.25
N LYS A 530 -0.71 -4.32 26.44
CA LYS A 530 -1.24 -3.41 27.46
C LYS A 530 -1.11 -2.02 26.86
N SER A 531 -2.24 -1.36 26.63
CA SER A 531 -2.32 -0.01 26.10
C SER A 531 -1.39 0.94 26.86
N GLY A 532 -0.22 1.26 26.31
CA GLY A 532 0.50 2.45 26.71
C GLY A 532 -0.32 3.63 26.18
N GLY A 533 -0.66 4.60 27.04
CA GLY A 533 -1.44 5.75 26.59
C GLY A 533 -0.73 6.44 25.43
N LEU A 534 -1.38 6.51 24.25
CA LEU A 534 -0.87 7.26 23.11
C LEU A 534 -0.72 8.73 23.50
N ALA A 535 0.46 9.30 23.23
CA ALA A 535 0.63 10.74 23.24
C ALA A 535 0.14 11.30 21.90
N VAL A 536 -1.13 11.72 21.87
CA VAL A 536 -1.63 12.55 20.77
C VAL A 536 -0.88 13.87 20.80
N VAL A 537 -0.33 14.29 19.67
CA VAL A 537 0.40 15.56 19.56
C VAL A 537 -0.55 16.62 19.02
N PRO A 538 -1.13 17.48 19.86
CA PRO A 538 -1.92 18.58 19.35
C PRO A 538 -0.99 19.59 18.65
N PRO A 539 -1.40 20.17 17.51
CA PRO A 539 -0.68 21.29 16.95
C PRO A 539 -0.66 22.46 17.96
N VAL A 540 0.51 23.06 18.16
CA VAL A 540 0.65 24.20 19.09
C VAL A 540 0.10 25.47 18.45
N TYR A 541 0.29 25.62 17.13
CA TYR A 541 -0.24 26.73 16.35
C TYR A 541 -0.38 26.34 14.87
N LEU A 542 -1.55 26.60 14.28
CA LEU A 542 -1.80 26.41 12.85
C LEU A 542 -1.48 27.72 12.11
N ARG A 543 -0.33 27.81 11.45
CA ARG A 543 0.01 28.98 10.61
C ARG A 543 -0.77 28.97 9.30
N SER A 544 -0.86 27.78 8.68
CA SER A 544 -1.63 27.52 7.47
C SER A 544 -1.89 26.02 7.34
N ARG A 545 -2.68 25.59 6.35
CA ARG A 545 -2.87 24.17 6.04
C ARG A 545 -1.59 23.46 5.58
N CYS A 546 -0.56 24.20 5.18
CA CYS A 546 0.72 23.65 4.73
C CYS A 546 1.86 23.85 5.73
N SER A 547 1.59 24.40 6.92
CA SER A 547 2.62 24.68 7.92
C SER A 547 2.06 24.64 9.35
N LEU A 548 2.59 23.73 10.15
CA LEU A 548 2.22 23.52 11.55
C LEU A 548 3.45 23.63 12.44
N ASP A 549 3.34 24.36 13.56
CA ASP A 549 4.36 24.35 14.61
C ASP A 549 3.95 23.30 15.66
N LEU A 550 4.85 22.37 15.96
CA LEU A 550 4.64 21.17 16.77
C LEU A 550 5.65 21.14 17.92
N LYS A 551 5.24 20.68 19.10
CA LYS A 551 6.17 20.38 20.19
C LYS A 551 6.40 18.87 20.22
N VAL A 552 7.58 18.45 19.76
CA VAL A 552 7.92 17.03 19.65
C VAL A 552 8.75 16.57 20.84
N ASN A 553 8.35 15.47 21.48
CA ASN A 553 9.01 14.94 22.68
C ASN A 553 9.45 13.48 22.55
N SER A 554 9.53 12.97 21.31
CA SER A 554 9.83 11.57 21.01
C SER A 554 10.70 11.47 19.76
N SER A 555 11.50 10.40 19.66
CA SER A 555 12.35 10.12 18.50
C SER A 555 11.58 9.75 17.24
N TYR A 556 10.27 9.49 17.35
CA TYR A 556 9.42 9.18 16.22
C TYR A 556 8.16 10.05 16.22
N LEU A 557 7.85 10.63 15.07
CA LEU A 557 6.61 11.35 14.84
C LEU A 557 5.91 10.76 13.62
N LEU A 558 4.74 10.17 13.82
CA LEU A 558 3.87 9.75 12.72
C LEU A 558 2.91 10.88 12.39
N PHE A 559 2.91 11.30 11.13
CA PHE A 559 1.97 12.22 10.55
C PHE A 559 1.12 11.49 9.51
N LEU A 560 -0.14 11.28 9.88
CA LEU A 560 -1.09 10.46 9.14
C LEU A 560 -1.69 11.18 7.93
N GLU A 561 -1.01 12.14 7.30
CA GLU A 561 -1.37 12.58 5.95
C GLU A 561 -0.84 11.62 4.90
N THR A 562 -1.44 11.69 3.70
CA THR A 562 -0.94 10.97 2.53
C THR A 562 0.55 11.25 2.38
N TYR A 563 1.33 10.18 2.34
CA TYR A 563 2.76 10.21 2.11
C TYR A 563 3.02 10.94 0.81
N GLU A 564 3.86 11.96 0.92
CA GLU A 564 4.33 12.76 -0.19
C GLU A 564 5.76 13.19 0.15
N PRO A 565 6.74 12.90 -0.71
CA PRO A 565 8.14 13.26 -0.48
C PRO A 565 8.41 14.77 -0.36
N GLY A 566 7.41 15.64 -0.50
CA GLY A 566 7.52 17.09 -0.31
C GLY A 566 7.26 17.58 1.12
N TRP A 567 6.81 16.71 2.04
CA TRP A 567 6.69 17.10 3.45
C TRP A 567 8.06 17.16 4.13
N ARG A 568 8.26 18.14 5.02
CA ARG A 568 9.50 18.34 5.77
C ARG A 568 9.22 18.68 7.22
N LEU A 569 9.95 18.06 8.13
CA LEU A 569 9.97 18.45 9.53
C LEU A 569 11.26 19.21 9.81
N LEU A 570 11.14 20.51 10.05
CA LEU A 570 12.25 21.38 10.42
C LEU A 570 12.30 21.49 11.94
N CYS A 571 13.27 20.83 12.56
CA CYS A 571 13.59 20.99 13.98
C CYS A 571 14.87 21.83 14.09
N GLU A 572 15.99 21.22 14.44
CA GLU A 572 17.33 21.81 14.30
C GLU A 572 17.87 21.60 12.88
N GLU A 573 17.57 20.44 12.30
CA GLU A 573 17.82 20.09 10.91
C GLU A 573 16.50 19.83 10.16
N GLU A 574 16.58 19.78 8.84
CA GLU A 574 15.47 19.42 7.97
C GLU A 574 15.42 17.90 7.81
N ILE A 575 14.31 17.29 8.23
CA ILE A 575 14.11 15.84 8.24
C ILE A 575 13.10 15.45 7.15
N GLU A 576 13.48 14.48 6.32
CA GLU A 576 12.62 13.89 5.31
C GLU A 576 11.77 12.74 5.89
N PRO A 577 10.53 12.55 5.41
CA PRO A 577 9.67 11.48 5.90
C PRO A 577 10.04 10.13 5.32
N LEU A 578 9.93 9.09 6.15
CA LEU A 578 9.85 7.69 5.73
C LEU A 578 8.38 7.29 5.53
N MET A 579 8.14 6.34 4.62
CA MET A 579 6.78 5.88 4.34
C MET A 579 6.33 4.81 5.35
N ALA A 580 5.39 5.17 6.23
CA ALA A 580 4.77 4.25 7.18
C ALA A 580 3.45 3.69 6.66
N PHE A 581 3.17 2.41 6.92
CA PHE A 581 2.00 1.67 6.46
C PHE A 581 1.79 1.67 4.93
N SER A 582 2.78 2.09 4.14
CA SER A 582 2.63 2.46 2.72
C SER A 582 1.69 3.65 2.45
N TYR A 583 1.41 4.48 3.46
CA TYR A 583 0.45 5.59 3.34
C TYR A 583 0.86 6.87 4.08
N ALA A 584 1.47 6.78 5.25
CA ALA A 584 1.71 7.93 6.13
C ALA A 584 3.18 8.37 6.14
N ASN A 585 3.42 9.56 6.70
CA ASN A 585 4.75 10.15 6.84
C ASN A 585 5.28 9.85 8.25
N LEU A 586 6.42 9.18 8.38
CA LEU A 586 7.12 8.97 9.66
C LEU A 586 8.43 9.74 9.67
N TYR A 587 8.66 10.55 10.70
CA TYR A 587 9.91 11.27 10.89
C TYR A 587 10.75 10.59 11.98
N LEU A 588 12.01 10.35 11.67
CA LEU A 588 13.04 9.92 12.62
C LEU A 588 13.75 11.16 13.17
N ILE A 589 13.63 11.37 14.47
CA ILE A 589 14.19 12.52 15.18
C ILE A 589 15.31 12.00 16.06
N THR A 590 16.55 12.25 15.63
CA THR A 590 17.77 11.77 16.30
C THR A 590 17.98 12.45 17.65
N GLU A 591 17.76 13.77 17.70
CA GLU A 591 17.88 14.57 18.91
C GLU A 591 16.56 15.27 19.22
N ILE A 592 16.03 15.07 20.44
CA ILE A 592 14.78 15.69 20.86
C ILE A 592 15.01 17.20 20.98
N PRO A 593 14.33 18.02 20.17
CA PRO A 593 14.63 19.44 20.09
C PRO A 593 14.07 20.18 21.31
N GLU A 594 14.83 21.17 21.81
CA GLU A 594 14.35 22.05 22.89
C GLU A 594 13.26 23.01 22.42
N LYS A 595 13.24 23.32 21.11
CA LYS A 595 12.31 24.24 20.45
C LYS A 595 11.24 23.47 19.69
N ASN A 596 10.13 24.15 19.40
CA ASN A 596 9.10 23.60 18.53
C ASN A 596 9.66 23.32 17.14
N CYS A 597 9.35 22.15 16.60
CA CYS A 597 9.58 21.83 15.20
C CYS A 597 8.50 22.46 14.34
N ARG A 598 8.80 22.64 13.05
CA ARG A 598 7.85 23.08 12.04
C ARG A 598 7.70 22.01 10.98
N LEU A 599 6.48 21.50 10.84
CA LEU A 599 6.09 20.64 9.73
C LEU A 599 5.60 21.50 8.57
N THR A 600 6.20 21.35 7.39
CA THR A 600 5.88 22.13 6.18
C THR A 600 5.78 21.29 4.94
N PHE A 601 4.89 21.67 4.03
CA PHE A 601 4.82 21.09 2.69
C PHE A 601 5.52 21.99 1.65
N ILE A 602 6.60 21.51 1.05
CA ILE A 602 7.41 22.28 0.07
C ILE A 602 6.56 22.69 -1.14
N GLY A 603 5.62 21.85 -1.59
CA GLY A 603 4.77 22.16 -2.73
C GLY A 603 4.02 23.48 -2.58
N CYS A 604 3.53 23.81 -1.38
CA CYS A 604 2.87 25.10 -1.15
C CYS A 604 3.85 26.28 -1.29
N LYS A 605 5.10 26.12 -0.85
CA LYS A 605 6.15 27.14 -1.04
C LYS A 605 6.41 27.38 -2.53
N LEU A 606 6.54 26.31 -3.32
CA LEU A 606 6.75 26.40 -4.77
C LEU A 606 5.57 27.06 -5.49
N VAL A 607 4.33 26.78 -5.07
CA VAL A 607 3.14 27.45 -5.62
C VAL A 607 3.17 28.94 -5.35
N TRP A 608 3.52 29.37 -4.13
CA TRP A 608 3.67 30.78 -3.80
C TRP A 608 4.77 31.46 -4.62
N GLU A 609 5.95 30.83 -4.72
CA GLU A 609 7.05 31.33 -5.55
C GLU A 609 6.65 31.47 -7.02
N GLY A 610 5.99 30.46 -7.58
CA GLY A 610 5.46 30.48 -8.94
C GLY A 610 4.44 31.60 -9.15
N LEU A 611 3.55 31.84 -8.18
CA LEU A 611 2.59 32.94 -8.22
C LEU A 611 3.29 34.31 -8.24
N PHE A 612 4.29 34.53 -7.38
CA PHE A 612 5.04 35.79 -7.34
C PHE A 612 5.83 36.03 -8.63
N ILE A 613 6.49 35.00 -9.16
CA ILE A 613 7.19 35.07 -10.44
C ILE A 613 6.20 35.38 -11.58
N GLY A 614 5.04 34.72 -11.59
CA GLY A 614 3.98 34.96 -12.57
C GLY A 614 3.46 36.40 -12.55
N LEU A 615 3.21 36.96 -11.37
CA LEU A 615 2.78 38.36 -11.20
C LEU A 615 3.85 39.35 -11.68
N MET A 616 5.14 39.09 -11.39
CA MET A 616 6.25 39.90 -11.87
C MET A 616 6.35 39.87 -13.41
N LEU A 617 6.26 38.69 -14.03
CA LEU A 617 6.29 38.54 -15.48
C LEU A 617 5.09 39.22 -16.16
N LEU A 618 3.89 39.09 -15.59
CA LEU A 618 2.69 39.79 -16.06
C LEU A 618 2.89 41.31 -16.02
N THR A 619 3.48 41.82 -14.93
CA THR A 619 3.76 43.26 -14.77
C THR A 619 4.76 43.74 -15.81
N ILE A 620 5.85 43.01 -16.03
CA ILE A 620 6.86 43.33 -17.05
C ILE A 620 6.24 43.32 -18.46
N MET A 621 5.39 42.33 -18.76
CA MET A 621 4.70 42.23 -20.04
C MET A 621 3.76 43.43 -20.26
N VAL A 622 2.96 43.80 -19.25
CA VAL A 622 2.07 44.97 -19.33
C VAL A 622 2.86 46.26 -19.53
N LEU A 623 3.94 46.48 -18.76
CA LEU A 623 4.80 47.65 -18.91
C LEU A 623 5.49 47.69 -20.28
N SER A 624 5.90 46.54 -20.81
CA SER A 624 6.49 46.43 -22.15
C SER A 624 5.48 46.81 -23.23
N ILE A 625 4.25 46.27 -23.15
CA ILE A 625 3.15 46.61 -24.08
C ILE A 625 2.83 48.11 -24.02
N MET A 626 2.76 48.70 -22.82
CA MET A 626 2.56 50.14 -22.64
C MET A 626 3.71 50.96 -23.25
N SER A 627 4.96 50.53 -23.05
CA SER A 627 6.12 51.18 -23.64
C SER A 627 6.07 51.12 -25.17
N PHE A 628 5.78 49.95 -25.77
CA PHE A 628 5.68 49.80 -27.22
C PHE A 628 4.59 50.68 -27.83
N LYS A 629 3.41 50.76 -27.21
CA LYS A 629 2.32 51.66 -27.65
C LYS A 629 2.75 53.13 -27.63
N ASN A 630 3.49 53.55 -26.60
CA ASN A 630 3.99 54.93 -26.54
C ASN A 630 5.06 55.20 -27.61
N THR A 631 5.89 54.22 -27.97
CA THR A 631 6.90 54.36 -29.03
C THR A 631 6.27 54.40 -30.43
N GLU A 632 5.16 53.68 -30.68
CA GLU A 632 4.43 53.78 -31.95
C GLU A 632 3.71 55.13 -32.11
N LEU A 633 3.13 55.67 -31.02
CA LEU A 633 2.56 57.01 -31.01
C LEU A 633 3.62 58.09 -31.33
N MET A 634 4.87 57.90 -30.89
CA MET A 634 5.98 58.82 -31.17
C MET A 634 6.60 58.66 -32.58
N ARG A 635 6.27 57.59 -33.33
CA ARG A 635 6.71 57.37 -34.71
C ARG A 635 5.66 57.74 -35.77
N GLY A 636 4.44 58.07 -35.33
CA GLY A 636 3.32 58.44 -36.20
C GLY A 636 3.12 59.95 -36.41
N GLU A 637 4.03 60.80 -35.90
CA GLU A 637 4.09 62.25 -36.16
C GLU A 637 5.19 62.62 -37.16
#